data_AF-A0A517XXV4-F1
#
_entry.id   AF-A0A517XXV4-F1
#
_cell.length_a   1.000
_cell.length_b   1.000
_cell.length_c   1.000
_cell.angle_alpha   90.00
_cell.angle_beta   90.00
_cell.angle_gamma   90.00
#
_symmetry.space_group_name_H-M   'P 1'
#
loop_
_entity.id
_entity.type
_entity.pdbx_description
1 polymer ?
#
loop_
_entity_poly.entity_id
_entity_poly.type
_entity_poly.pdbx_seq_one_letter_code
_entity_poly.pdbx_strand_id
1 'polypeptide(L)'
;MGAVMIGAAVVAVVLGIYATIVLREEDFKTRFPPISDDEFLARCTPGTSRHVALTVRRIVAKNLAIEYVRIHPSMRWVEDIGTG
;
A
#
# COMPACT_ATOMS: atom_id res chain seq x y z
N MET A 1 17.18 -23.71 -30.30
CA MET A 1 17.19 -23.96 -28.84
C MET A 1 17.41 -22.69 -28.03
N GLY A 2 18.39 -21.83 -28.35
CA GLY A 2 18.66 -20.59 -27.59
C GLY A 2 17.50 -19.59 -27.47
N ALA A 3 16.81 -19.25 -28.58
CA ALA A 3 15.69 -18.29 -28.54
C ALA A 3 14.49 -18.77 -27.71
N VAL A 4 14.22 -20.08 -27.71
CA VAL A 4 13.13 -20.69 -26.92
C VAL A 4 13.44 -20.63 -25.42
N MET A 5 14.70 -20.84 -25.03
CA MET A 5 15.14 -20.73 -23.63
C MET A 5 15.08 -19.29 -23.13
N ILE A 6 15.47 -18.32 -23.96
CA ILE A 6 15.38 -16.89 -23.61
C ILE A 6 13.90 -16.49 -23.44
N GLY A 7 13.04 -16.90 -24.37
CA GLY A 7 11.60 -16.65 -24.27
C GLY A 7 10.99 -17.23 -22.99
N ALA A 8 11.33 -18.48 -22.65
CA ALA A 8 10.86 -19.13 -21.43
C ALA A 8 11.37 -18.42 -20.16
N ALA A 9 12.64 -17.97 -20.14
CA ALA A 9 13.21 -17.25 -19.01
C ALA A 9 12.51 -15.90 -18.78
N VAL A 10 12.25 -15.13 -19.85
CA VAL A 10 11.54 -13.85 -19.75
C VAL A 10 10.13 -14.06 -19.21
N VAL A 11 9.41 -15.07 -19.71
CA VAL A 11 8.05 -15.40 -19.22
C VAL A 11 8.09 -15.76 -17.73
N ALA A 12 9.04 -16.59 -17.31
CA ALA A 12 9.19 -16.96 -15.89
C ALA A 12 9.45 -15.74 -14.99
N VAL A 13 10.30 -14.80 -15.44
CA VAL A 13 10.58 -13.55 -14.71
C VAL A 13 9.33 -12.69 -14.61
N VAL A 14 8.61 -12.49 -15.72
CA VAL A 14 7.38 -11.67 -15.74
C VAL A 14 6.32 -12.28 -14.81
N LEU A 15 6.12 -13.60 -14.86
CA LEU A 15 5.18 -14.29 -13.98
C LEU A 15 5.60 -14.19 -12.51
N GLY A 16 6.90 -14.31 -12.21
CA GLY A 16 7.43 -14.15 -10.86
C GLY A 16 7.21 -12.74 -10.30
N ILE A 17 7.46 -11.70 -11.12
CA ILE A 17 7.19 -10.30 -10.75
C ILE A 17 5.70 -10.09 -10.51
N TYR A 18 4.85 -10.57 -11.42
CA TYR A 18 3.40 -10.46 -11.30
C TYR A 18 2.88 -11.13 -10.03
N ALA A 19 3.29 -12.37 -9.76
CA ALA A 19 2.92 -13.09 -8.54
C ALA A 19 3.37 -12.33 -7.29
N THR A 20 4.58 -11.76 -7.29
CA THR A 20 5.09 -10.97 -6.16
C THR A 20 4.24 -9.72 -5.91
N ILE A 21 3.83 -9.01 -6.97
CA ILE A 21 2.97 -7.81 -6.85
C ILE A 21 1.60 -8.20 -6.28
N VAL A 22 0.96 -9.23 -6.84
CA VAL A 22 -0.38 -9.67 -6.40
C VAL A 22 -0.35 -10.15 -4.94
N LEU A 23 0.65 -10.95 -4.57
CA LEU A 23 0.79 -11.44 -3.20
C LEU A 23 1.02 -10.29 -2.20
N ARG A 24 1.81 -9.28 -2.59
CA ARG A 24 2.02 -8.08 -1.75
C ARG A 24 0.75 -7.25 -1.61
N GLU A 25 -0.04 -7.12 -2.68
CA GLU A 25 -1.29 -6.37 -2.65
C GLU A 25 -2.32 -7.02 -1.71
N GLU A 26 -2.44 -8.35 -1.76
CA GLU A 26 -3.35 -9.09 -0.88
C GLU A 26 -2.91 -9.05 0.60
N ASP A 27 -1.60 -9.18 0.87
CA ASP A 27 -1.05 -8.98 2.21
C ASP A 27 -1.31 -7.55 2.72
N PHE A 28 -1.10 -6.55 1.86
CA PHE A 28 -1.39 -5.15 2.19
C PHE A 28 -2.87 -4.94 2.52
N LYS A 29 -3.80 -5.46 1.71
CA LYS A 29 -5.25 -5.36 1.98
C LYS A 29 -5.65 -6.05 3.28
N THR A 30 -4.97 -7.13 3.63
CA THR A 30 -5.21 -7.90 4.86
C THR A 30 -4.70 -7.14 6.08
N ARG A 31 -3.49 -6.57 6.00
CA ARG A 31 -2.86 -5.79 7.08
C ARG A 31 -3.55 -4.43 7.29
N PHE A 32 -4.05 -3.84 6.22
CA PHE A 32 -4.67 -2.51 6.21
C PHE A 32 -6.11 -2.59 5.66
N PRO A 33 -7.05 -3.13 6.46
CA PRO A 33 -8.46 -3.15 6.08
C PRO A 33 -9.00 -1.71 5.95
N PRO A 34 -10.04 -1.46 5.15
CA PRO A 34 -10.62 -0.12 5.07
C PRO A 34 -11.15 0.33 6.43
N ILE A 35 -10.83 1.57 6.83
CA ILE A 35 -11.30 2.19 8.08
C ILE A 35 -11.97 3.52 7.80
N SER A 36 -13.00 3.84 8.59
CA SER A 36 -13.72 5.12 8.56
C SER A 36 -12.84 6.27 9.08
N ASP A 37 -13.35 7.51 8.98
CA ASP A 37 -12.67 8.67 9.55
C ASP A 37 -12.62 8.64 11.07
N ASP A 38 -13.69 8.19 11.73
CA ASP A 38 -13.73 8.14 13.19
C ASP A 38 -12.82 7.04 13.74
N GLU A 39 -12.73 5.89 13.08
CA GLU A 39 -11.76 4.83 13.43
C GLU A 39 -10.32 5.27 13.19
N PHE A 40 -10.06 6.01 12.10
CA PHE A 40 -8.75 6.57 11.84
C PHE A 40 -8.34 7.55 12.95
N LEU A 41 -9.24 8.46 13.33
CA LEU A 41 -9.00 9.45 14.39
C LEU A 41 -8.84 8.78 15.76
N ALA A 42 -9.59 7.72 16.05
CA ALA A 42 -9.46 6.94 17.28
C ALA A 42 -8.08 6.26 17.41
N ARG A 43 -7.42 5.99 16.28
CA ARG A 43 -6.06 5.43 16.22
C ARG A 43 -4.97 6.49 16.19
N CYS A 44 -5.31 7.77 16.00
CA CYS A 44 -4.34 8.86 16.09
C CYS A 44 -3.95 9.12 17.56
N THR A 45 -2.77 9.70 17.75
CA THR A 45 -2.31 10.13 19.07
C THR A 45 -3.33 11.09 19.72
N PRO A 46 -3.68 10.91 21.01
CA PRO A 46 -4.58 11.83 21.71
C PRO A 46 -4.14 13.29 21.57
N GLY A 47 -5.10 14.18 21.34
CA GLY A 47 -4.83 15.61 21.09
C GLY A 47 -4.51 15.96 19.63
N THR A 48 -4.47 14.97 18.72
CA THR A 48 -4.35 15.26 17.28
C THR A 48 -5.59 16.02 16.78
N SER A 49 -5.37 17.16 16.12
CA SER A 49 -6.45 17.92 15.49
C SER A 49 -7.12 17.11 14.39
N ARG A 50 -8.44 16.94 14.48
CA ARG A 50 -9.27 16.26 13.47
C ARG A 50 -9.01 16.81 12.07
N HIS A 51 -8.97 18.14 11.94
CA HIS A 51 -8.76 18.80 10.66
C HIS A 51 -7.39 18.45 10.06
N VAL A 52 -6.34 18.47 10.88
CA VAL A 52 -4.98 18.15 10.43
C VAL A 52 -4.88 16.67 10.05
N ALA A 53 -5.37 15.77 10.90
CA ALA A 53 -5.34 14.33 10.68
C ALA A 53 -6.00 13.92 9.35
N LEU A 54 -7.23 14.36 9.10
CA LEU A 54 -7.96 14.01 7.88
C LEU A 54 -7.38 14.70 6.64
N THR A 55 -6.82 15.90 6.79
CA THR A 55 -6.12 16.60 5.69
C THR A 55 -4.87 15.83 5.28
N VAL A 56 -4.04 15.42 6.24
CA VAL A 56 -2.86 14.60 5.97
C VAL A 56 -3.27 13.29 5.33
N ARG A 57 -4.28 12.58 5.88
CA ARG A 57 -4.81 11.33 5.31
C ARG A 57 -5.17 11.48 3.83
N ARG A 58 -5.81 12.59 3.45
CA ARG A 58 -6.18 12.89 2.06
C ARG A 58 -4.96 13.19 1.18
N ILE A 59 -3.99 13.94 1.69
CA ILE A 59 -2.74 14.24 0.98
C ILE A 59 -1.99 12.94 0.67
N VAL A 60 -1.87 12.04 1.66
CA VAL A 60 -1.19 10.75 1.48
C VAL A 60 -1.89 9.90 0.43
N ALA A 61 -3.22 9.74 0.53
CA ALA A 61 -4.01 8.99 -0.44
C ALA A 61 -3.83 9.53 -1.88
N LYS A 62 -3.84 10.86 -2.03
CA LYS A 62 -3.68 11.52 -3.32
C LYS A 62 -2.29 11.32 -3.93
N ASN A 63 -1.23 11.40 -3.12
CA ASN A 63 0.14 11.38 -3.64
C ASN A 63 0.71 9.97 -3.82
N LEU A 64 0.22 8.97 -3.08
CA LEU A 64 0.79 7.63 -3.06
C LEU A 64 -0.08 6.58 -3.74
N ALA A 65 -1.14 7.00 -4.43
CA ALA A 65 -2.08 6.12 -5.12
C ALA A 65 -2.68 5.00 -4.23
N ILE A 66 -2.76 5.24 -2.92
CA ILE A 66 -3.42 4.34 -1.97
C ILE A 66 -4.85 4.83 -1.74
N GLU A 67 -5.79 3.91 -1.69
CA GLU A 67 -7.18 4.21 -1.33
C GLU A 67 -7.26 4.95 0.02
N TYR A 68 -8.01 6.05 0.06
CA TYR A 68 -8.17 6.88 1.26
C TYR A 68 -8.54 6.08 2.52
N VAL A 69 -9.49 5.16 2.37
CA VAL A 69 -9.98 4.30 3.46
C VAL A 69 -8.92 3.33 3.97
N ARG A 70 -7.89 3.04 3.17
CA ARG A 70 -6.78 2.15 3.52
C ARG A 70 -5.58 2.88 4.10
N ILE A 71 -5.60 4.20 4.23
CA ILE A 71 -4.54 4.91 4.98
C ILE A 71 -4.74 4.70 6.48
N HIS A 72 -3.74 4.12 7.15
CA HIS A 72 -3.74 3.89 8.60
C HIS A 72 -2.66 4.72 9.30
N PRO A 73 -2.89 5.22 10.54
CA PRO A 73 -1.86 5.93 11.30
C PRO A 73 -0.62 5.08 11.64
N SER A 74 -0.78 3.76 11.66
CA SER A 74 0.30 2.80 11.95
C SER A 74 1.13 2.40 10.74
N MET A 75 0.81 2.90 9.53
CA MET A 75 1.59 2.61 8.33
C MET A 75 3.00 3.17 8.44
N ARG A 76 3.97 2.38 8.00
CA ARG A 76 5.35 2.83 7.85
C ARG A 76 5.60 3.25 6.41
N TRP A 77 6.17 4.44 6.23
CA TRP A 77 6.44 5.03 4.92
C TRP A 77 7.27 4.12 4.00
N VAL A 78 8.35 3.54 4.53
CA VAL A 78 9.25 2.72 3.72
C VAL A 78 8.73 1.28 3.59
N GLU A 79 8.40 0.64 4.70
CA GLU A 79 8.12 -0.80 4.72
C GLU A 79 6.75 -1.14 4.15
N ASP A 80 5.76 -0.27 4.34
CA ASP A 80 4.37 -0.53 3.93
C ASP A 80 3.98 0.23 2.66
N ILE A 81 4.53 1.42 2.45
CA ILE A 81 4.18 2.28 1.30
C ILE A 81 5.27 2.26 0.22
N GLY A 82 6.50 1.86 0.55
CA GLY A 82 7.58 1.77 -0.43
C GLY A 82 8.08 3.14 -0.91
N THR A 83 7.90 4.20 -0.12
CA THR A 83 8.54 5.49 -0.42
C THR A 83 10.05 5.35 -0.15
N GLY A 84 10.79 4.97 -1.19
CA GLY A 84 12.25 4.91 -1.22
C GLY A 84 12.79 5.77 -2.35
#